data_AF-A0AAN5CA45-F1
#
_entry.id   AF-A0AAN5CA45-F1
#
_cell.length_a   1.000
_cell.length_b   1.000
_cell.length_c   1.000
_cell.angle_alpha   90.00
_cell.angle_beta   90.00
_cell.angle_gamma   90.00
#
_symmetry.space_group_name_H-M   'P 1'
#
loop_
_entity.id
_entity.type
_entity.pdbx_description
1 polymer ?
#
loop_
_entity_poly.entity_id
_entity_poly.type
_entity_poly.pdbx_seq_one_letter_code
_entity_poly.pdbx_strand_id
1 'polypeptide(L)'
;EAEQSMIGKLKQMCGFAYTSKMQRMFTDTGLSRETSEKFIEKCNNSNNALGCNFNVMVLGANSWPSLGSSMPISLPFTLSTCVSEFSKYYSEIHQGRKLTWIFTHSKGEVVASCFSKRYAFSAMTPQMAILLLFNDCSEMDGKAMLEGLQIKKEHAVPQVASLVKAELLQVKEGDVANLDETTKIALNLKFTNKKMK
;
A
#
# COMPACT_ATOMS: atom_id res chain seq x y z
N GLU A 1 -5.63 -22.10 12.02
CA GLU A 1 -5.75 -23.56 12.28
C GLU A 1 -5.94 -24.39 11.01
N ALA A 2 -6.88 -24.05 10.12
CA ALA A 2 -7.09 -24.80 8.87
C ALA A 2 -5.83 -24.89 7.99
N GLU A 3 -5.11 -23.78 7.81
CA GLU A 3 -3.91 -23.74 6.97
C GLU A 3 -2.73 -24.53 7.58
N GLN A 4 -2.56 -24.48 8.91
CA GLN A 4 -1.54 -25.28 9.61
C GLN A 4 -1.84 -26.79 9.50
N SER A 5 -3.10 -27.18 9.60
CA SER A 5 -3.54 -28.57 9.41
C SER A 5 -3.27 -29.05 7.98
N MET A 6 -3.54 -28.21 6.97
CA MET A 6 -3.23 -28.50 5.57
C MET A 6 -1.73 -28.73 5.34
N ILE A 7 -0.88 -27.86 5.89
CA ILE A 7 0.59 -28.02 5.80
C ILE A 7 1.04 -29.30 6.52
N GLY A 8 0.44 -29.63 7.67
CA GLY A 8 0.70 -30.87 8.39
C GLY A 8 0.45 -32.11 7.53
N LYS A 9 -0.70 -32.15 6.84
CA LYS A 9 -1.06 -33.23 5.91
C LYS A 9 -0.11 -33.29 4.71
N LEU A 10 0.23 -32.15 4.11
CA LEU A 10 1.21 -32.10 3.00
C LEU A 10 2.60 -32.58 3.42
N LYS A 11 3.02 -32.27 4.66
CA LYS A 11 4.29 -32.76 5.20
C LYS A 11 4.29 -34.28 5.37
N GLN A 12 3.16 -34.85 5.80
CA GLN A 12 3.01 -36.31 5.92
C GLN A 12 3.04 -37.00 4.56
N MET A 13 2.39 -36.43 3.55
CA MET A 13 2.26 -37.05 2.22
C MET A 13 3.48 -36.82 1.31
N CYS A 14 4.07 -35.63 1.35
CA CYS A 14 5.09 -35.19 0.38
C CYS A 14 6.45 -34.90 1.03
N GLY A 15 6.56 -35.03 2.35
CA GLY A 15 7.79 -34.83 3.10
C GLY A 15 8.09 -33.37 3.49
N PHE A 16 9.14 -33.21 4.29
CA PHE A 16 9.51 -31.92 4.89
C PHE A 16 10.04 -30.90 3.87
N ALA A 17 10.89 -31.32 2.92
CA ALA A 17 11.49 -30.41 1.95
C ALA A 17 10.43 -29.63 1.15
N TYR A 18 9.34 -30.32 0.79
CA TYR A 18 8.21 -29.77 0.03
C TYR A 18 7.43 -28.68 0.79
N THR A 19 7.33 -28.80 2.12
CA THR A 19 6.55 -27.88 2.97
C THR A 19 7.41 -26.82 3.67
N SER A 20 8.73 -26.95 3.60
CA SER A 20 9.69 -26.11 4.34
C SER A 20 9.49 -24.60 4.11
N LYS A 21 9.25 -24.16 2.86
CA LYS A 21 9.00 -22.74 2.56
C LYS A 21 7.67 -22.26 3.13
N MET A 22 6.60 -23.04 2.97
CA MET A 22 5.28 -22.70 3.53
C MET A 22 5.34 -22.55 5.05
N GLN A 23 6.04 -23.48 5.73
CA GLN A 23 6.24 -23.38 7.19
C GLN A 23 6.97 -22.10 7.58
N ARG A 24 8.04 -21.73 6.86
CA ARG A 24 8.74 -20.46 7.10
C ARG A 24 7.84 -19.25 6.86
N MET A 25 6.97 -19.26 5.84
CA MET A 25 6.01 -18.17 5.61
C MET A 25 5.06 -17.99 6.80
N PHE A 26 4.61 -19.07 7.44
CA PHE A 26 3.83 -18.99 8.69
C PHE A 26 4.64 -18.40 9.85
N THR A 27 5.88 -18.83 10.01
CA THR A 27 6.77 -18.29 11.04
C THR A 27 7.03 -16.80 10.81
N ASP A 28 7.31 -16.38 9.58
CA ASP A 28 7.51 -14.97 9.22
C ASP A 28 6.28 -14.13 9.57
N THR A 29 5.07 -14.63 9.29
CA THR A 29 3.82 -13.95 9.61
C THR A 29 3.65 -13.73 11.12
N GLY A 30 3.98 -14.74 11.93
CA GLY A 30 3.93 -14.65 13.39
C GLY A 30 4.95 -13.65 13.95
N LEU A 31 6.22 -13.78 13.54
CA LEU A 31 7.30 -12.89 13.97
C LEU A 31 7.04 -11.44 13.55
N SER A 32 6.50 -11.24 12.35
CA SER A 32 6.16 -9.91 11.88
C SER A 32 5.06 -9.26 12.70
N ARG A 33 4.06 -10.02 13.13
CA ARG A 33 2.98 -9.49 13.97
C ARG A 33 3.54 -8.98 15.29
N GLU A 34 4.35 -9.79 15.96
CA GLU A 34 5.02 -9.41 17.22
C GLU A 34 5.91 -8.17 17.04
N THR A 35 6.66 -8.11 15.93
CA THR A 35 7.51 -6.95 15.61
C THR A 35 6.67 -5.69 15.38
N SER A 36 5.54 -5.79 14.68
CA SER A 36 4.63 -4.68 14.44
C SER A 36 3.97 -4.20 15.73
N GLU A 37 3.55 -5.12 16.61
CA GLU A 37 2.95 -4.78 17.91
C GLU A 37 3.95 -4.03 18.82
N LYS A 38 5.18 -4.53 18.92
CA LYS A 38 6.28 -3.87 19.66
C LYS A 38 6.60 -2.48 19.11
N PHE A 39 6.56 -2.30 17.79
CA PHE A 39 6.73 -0.99 17.17
C PHE A 39 5.63 -0.01 17.59
N ILE A 40 4.37 -0.44 17.51
CA ILE A 40 3.23 0.41 17.90
C ILE A 40 3.28 0.75 19.39
N GLU A 41 3.65 -0.20 20.25
CA GLU A 41 3.87 0.05 21.68
C GLU A 41 4.96 1.10 21.92
N LYS A 42 6.11 1.00 21.22
CA LYS A 42 7.19 2.01 21.27
C LYS A 42 6.69 3.39 20.84
N CYS A 43 5.91 3.47 19.75
CA CYS A 43 5.33 4.74 19.28
C CYS A 43 4.39 5.36 20.32
N ASN A 44 3.51 4.56 20.92
CA ASN A 44 2.57 5.03 21.95
C ASN A 44 3.31 5.54 23.20
N ASN A 45 4.35 4.83 23.65
CA ASN A 45 5.12 5.21 24.84
C ASN A 45 6.00 6.45 24.64
N SER A 46 6.46 6.69 23.40
CA SER A 46 7.30 7.84 23.05
C SER A 46 6.51 9.10 22.70
N ASN A 47 5.18 9.05 22.76
CA ASN A 47 4.27 10.10 22.27
C ASN A 47 4.53 10.49 20.79
N ASN A 48 5.14 9.59 20.02
CA ASN A 48 5.37 9.76 18.59
C ASN A 48 4.10 9.36 17.83
N ALA A 49 3.23 10.32 17.58
CA ALA A 49 2.02 10.10 16.80
C ALA A 49 2.37 9.89 15.31
N LEU A 50 2.17 8.67 14.80
CA LEU A 50 2.38 8.31 13.38
C LEU A 50 1.40 8.98 12.41
N GLY A 51 0.34 9.62 12.92
CA GLY A 51 -0.67 10.32 12.11
C GLY A 51 -1.69 9.40 11.42
N CYS A 52 -1.49 8.08 11.42
CA CYS A 52 -2.51 7.10 11.02
C CYS A 52 -2.31 5.73 11.71
N ASN A 53 -3.34 4.88 11.64
CA ASN A 53 -3.23 3.49 12.05
C ASN A 53 -2.27 2.76 11.11
N PHE A 54 -1.28 2.07 11.67
CA PHE A 54 -0.20 1.47 10.91
C PHE A 54 0.06 0.03 11.32
N ASN A 55 0.33 -0.83 10.33
CA ASN A 55 0.65 -2.24 10.53
C ASN A 55 1.64 -2.66 9.43
N VAL A 56 2.66 -3.45 9.78
CA VAL A 56 3.68 -3.91 8.84
C VAL A 56 3.80 -5.43 8.83
N MET A 57 3.95 -5.97 7.63
CA MET A 57 4.37 -7.34 7.39
C MET A 57 5.80 -7.40 6.84
N VAL A 58 6.73 -7.91 7.64
CA VAL A 58 8.13 -8.17 7.30
C VAL A 58 8.29 -9.62 6.90
N LEU A 59 8.69 -9.86 5.66
CA LEU A 59 8.71 -11.18 5.03
C LEU A 59 10.13 -11.55 4.58
N GLY A 60 10.54 -12.79 4.78
CA GLY A 60 11.85 -13.28 4.33
C GLY A 60 11.88 -13.50 2.82
N ALA A 61 12.74 -12.78 2.09
CA ALA A 61 12.80 -12.84 0.61
C ALA A 61 13.00 -14.25 0.01
N ASN A 62 13.60 -15.18 0.77
CA ASN A 62 13.89 -16.55 0.31
C ASN A 62 12.75 -17.56 0.53
N SER A 63 11.78 -17.21 1.36
CA SER A 63 10.68 -18.09 1.78
C SER A 63 9.38 -17.80 1.02
N TRP A 64 9.22 -16.56 0.54
CA TRP A 64 8.02 -16.10 -0.15
C TRP A 64 8.21 -16.13 -1.67
N PRO A 65 7.13 -16.32 -2.46
CA PRO A 65 7.16 -16.07 -3.90
C PRO A 65 7.62 -14.64 -4.19
N SER A 66 8.16 -14.40 -5.38
CA SER A 66 8.54 -13.04 -5.79
C SER A 66 7.31 -12.12 -5.74
N LEU A 67 7.30 -11.15 -4.82
CA LEU A 67 6.22 -10.17 -4.64
C LEU A 67 6.39 -8.94 -5.56
N GLY A 68 7.26 -9.05 -6.56
CA GLY A 68 7.64 -7.94 -7.43
C GLY A 68 8.78 -7.09 -6.86
N SER A 69 9.18 -6.08 -7.63
CA SER A 69 10.20 -5.11 -7.22
C SER A 69 9.59 -3.95 -6.46
N SER A 70 10.42 -3.29 -5.63
CA SER A 70 10.07 -1.99 -5.09
C SER A 70 9.87 -1.00 -6.24
N MET A 71 8.76 -0.28 -6.20
CA MET A 71 8.45 0.78 -7.14
C MET A 71 8.90 2.10 -6.52
N PRO A 72 9.72 2.92 -7.22
CA PRO A 72 9.99 4.27 -6.76
C PRO A 72 8.69 5.07 -6.81
N ILE A 73 8.27 5.56 -5.64
CA ILE A 73 7.13 6.44 -5.45
C ILE A 73 7.40 7.33 -4.24
N SER A 74 7.15 8.62 -4.40
CA SER A 74 7.10 9.59 -3.32
C SER A 74 5.75 9.46 -2.62
N LEU A 75 5.77 9.09 -1.34
CA LEU A 75 4.56 8.96 -0.55
C LEU A 75 4.20 10.29 0.12
N PRO A 76 2.90 10.59 0.29
CA PRO A 76 2.46 11.71 1.11
C PRO A 76 3.01 11.65 2.55
N PHE A 77 3.17 12.82 3.17
CA PHE A 77 3.87 13.01 4.45
C PHE A 77 3.47 12.01 5.56
N THR A 78 2.17 11.74 5.73
CA THR A 78 1.68 10.81 6.76
C THR A 78 2.21 9.39 6.52
N LEU A 79 2.15 8.91 5.27
CA LEU A 79 2.59 7.56 4.92
C LEU A 79 4.12 7.45 4.93
N SER A 80 4.82 8.48 4.45
CA SER A 80 6.29 8.52 4.46
C SER A 80 6.84 8.51 5.89
N THR A 81 6.19 9.20 6.82
CA THR A 81 6.56 9.21 8.24
C THR A 81 6.47 7.81 8.84
N CYS A 82 5.36 7.10 8.61
CA CYS A 82 5.20 5.72 9.08
C CYS A 82 6.29 4.78 8.54
N VAL A 83 6.56 4.87 7.24
CA VAL A 83 7.59 4.07 6.56
C VAL A 83 8.98 4.37 7.11
N SER A 84 9.30 5.65 7.34
CA SER A 84 10.59 6.10 7.87
C SER A 84 10.81 5.63 9.30
N GLU A 85 9.85 5.88 10.19
CA GLU A 85 9.94 5.50 11.60
C GLU A 85 10.06 3.99 11.78
N PHE A 86 9.29 3.20 11.02
CA PHE A 86 9.42 1.75 11.06
C PHE A 86 10.76 1.27 10.50
N SER A 87 11.24 1.87 9.40
CA SER A 87 12.54 1.51 8.82
C SER A 87 13.68 1.75 9.79
N LYS A 88 13.64 2.89 10.50
CA LYS A 88 14.59 3.23 11.56
C LYS A 88 14.52 2.20 12.70
N TYR A 89 13.32 1.97 13.24
CA TYR A 89 13.10 0.98 14.30
C TYR A 89 13.64 -0.40 13.92
N TYR A 90 13.32 -0.89 12.72
CA TYR A 90 13.75 -2.20 12.26
C TYR A 90 15.28 -2.31 12.12
N SER A 91 15.93 -1.24 11.65
CA SER A 91 17.39 -1.21 11.53
C SER A 91 18.12 -1.25 12.88
N GLU A 92 17.53 -0.66 13.93
CA GLU A 92 18.07 -0.67 15.29
C GLU A 92 18.06 -2.10 15.87
N ILE A 93 16.97 -2.83 15.69
CA ILE A 93 16.78 -4.19 16.26
C ILE A 93 17.36 -5.30 15.39
N HIS A 94 17.58 -5.04 14.09
CA HIS A 94 18.09 -6.03 13.13
C HIS A 94 19.23 -5.46 12.28
N GLN A 95 20.40 -5.33 12.91
CA GLN A 95 21.61 -4.90 12.24
C GLN A 95 22.00 -5.82 11.08
N GLY A 96 22.45 -5.22 9.97
CA GLY A 96 22.83 -5.95 8.76
C GLY A 96 21.68 -6.39 7.86
N ARG A 97 20.42 -6.08 8.19
CA ARG A 97 19.26 -6.31 7.32
C ARG A 97 18.84 -5.03 6.60
N LYS A 98 18.37 -5.17 5.36
CA LYS A 98 17.81 -4.08 4.55
C LYS A 98 16.35 -4.37 4.21
N LEU A 99 15.46 -3.44 4.52
CA LEU A 99 14.05 -3.52 4.12
C LEU A 99 13.88 -3.08 2.67
N THR A 100 12.97 -3.75 1.97
CA THR A 100 12.49 -3.38 0.64
C THR A 100 10.97 -3.28 0.70
N TRP A 101 10.44 -2.08 0.49
CA TRP A 101 9.00 -1.83 0.58
C TRP A 101 8.29 -2.20 -0.73
N ILE A 102 7.23 -3.00 -0.61
CA ILE A 102 6.41 -3.48 -1.75
C ILE A 102 5.02 -2.83 -1.67
N PHE A 103 4.94 -1.56 -2.05
CA PHE A 103 3.71 -0.76 -1.91
C PHE A 103 2.53 -1.28 -2.76
N THR A 104 2.81 -2.03 -3.83
CA THR A 104 1.78 -2.66 -4.67
C THR A 104 0.96 -3.73 -3.94
N HIS A 105 1.51 -4.30 -2.87
CA HIS A 105 0.82 -5.27 -2.01
C HIS A 105 0.39 -4.65 -0.67
N SER A 106 0.69 -3.37 -0.46
CA SER A 106 0.23 -2.60 0.69
C SER A 106 -1.13 -1.98 0.39
N LYS A 107 -2.02 -2.02 1.38
CA LYS A 107 -3.36 -1.44 1.32
C LYS A 107 -3.66 -0.68 2.60
N GLY A 108 -4.55 0.30 2.49
CA GLY A 108 -5.06 1.06 3.62
C GLY A 108 -6.51 1.43 3.42
N GLU A 109 -7.04 2.17 4.39
CA GLU A 109 -8.36 2.77 4.33
C GLU A 109 -8.21 4.28 4.24
N VAL A 110 -8.87 4.88 3.25
CA VAL A 110 -8.92 6.34 3.06
C VAL A 110 -10.33 6.81 3.34
N VAL A 111 -10.45 7.77 4.25
CA VAL A 111 -11.72 8.43 4.55
C VAL A 111 -11.77 9.73 3.75
N ALA A 112 -12.74 9.84 2.84
CA ALA A 112 -12.99 11.08 2.11
C ALA A 112 -14.21 11.82 2.67
N SER A 113 -13.98 13.09 2.96
CA SER A 113 -14.98 14.08 3.38
C SER A 113 -15.30 15.11 2.31
N CYS A 114 -14.66 15.04 1.13
CA CYS A 114 -14.84 15.98 0.02
C CYS A 114 -16.12 15.75 -0.81
N PHE A 115 -16.86 14.67 -0.55
CA PHE A 115 -18.11 14.34 -1.24
C PHE A 115 -19.33 14.73 -0.40
N SER A 116 -20.52 14.67 -1.01
CA SER A 116 -21.79 14.95 -0.32
C SER A 116 -22.06 14.07 0.90
N LYS A 117 -21.46 12.87 0.92
CA LYS A 117 -21.45 11.96 2.06
C LYS A 117 -20.01 11.60 2.40
N ARG A 118 -19.76 11.29 3.67
CA ARG A 118 -18.51 10.70 4.11
C ARG A 118 -18.41 9.28 3.57
N TYR A 119 -17.32 8.97 2.87
CA TYR A 119 -17.03 7.63 2.39
C TYR A 119 -15.70 7.14 2.95
N ALA A 120 -15.59 5.83 3.11
CA ALA A 120 -14.34 5.16 3.39
C ALA A 120 -14.07 4.12 2.29
N PHE A 121 -12.87 4.12 1.74
CA PHE A 121 -12.47 3.21 0.67
C PHE A 121 -11.23 2.44 1.09
N SER A 122 -11.20 1.15 0.78
CA SER A 122 -9.94 0.41 0.80
C SER A 122 -9.23 0.59 -0.53
N ALA A 123 -7.98 1.04 -0.47
CA ALA A 123 -7.16 1.33 -1.64
C ALA A 123 -5.73 0.85 -1.43
N MET A 124 -5.06 0.48 -2.52
CA MET A 124 -3.63 0.17 -2.48
C MET A 124 -2.81 1.44 -2.23
N THR A 125 -1.62 1.32 -1.65
CA THR A 125 -0.79 2.48 -1.31
C THR A 125 -0.51 3.43 -2.49
N PRO A 126 -0.20 2.97 -3.72
CA PRO A 126 -0.08 3.87 -4.87
C PRO A 126 -1.38 4.63 -5.20
N GLN A 127 -2.53 3.99 -5.05
CA GLN A 127 -3.83 4.64 -5.25
C GLN A 127 -4.10 5.69 -4.17
N MET A 128 -3.76 5.38 -2.91
CA MET A 128 -3.86 6.35 -1.81
C MET A 128 -2.97 7.57 -2.06
N ALA A 129 -1.74 7.36 -2.52
CA ALA A 129 -0.82 8.43 -2.85
C ALA A 129 -1.39 9.35 -3.95
N ILE A 130 -1.97 8.78 -5.01
CA ILE A 130 -2.66 9.54 -6.07
C ILE A 130 -3.85 10.32 -5.52
N LEU A 131 -4.71 9.68 -4.71
CA LEU A 131 -5.89 10.35 -4.15
C LEU A 131 -5.53 11.53 -3.24
N LEU A 132 -4.44 11.41 -2.47
CA LEU A 132 -4.00 12.45 -1.54
C LEU A 132 -3.44 13.68 -2.24
N LEU A 133 -2.96 13.59 -3.49
CA LEU A 133 -2.59 14.77 -4.29
C LEU A 133 -3.78 15.72 -4.48
N PHE A 134 -5.00 15.18 -4.55
CA PHE A 134 -6.21 15.97 -4.80
C PHE A 134 -6.71 16.73 -3.56
N ASN A 135 -5.99 16.66 -2.44
CA ASN A 135 -6.26 17.52 -1.28
C ASN A 135 -5.82 18.96 -1.53
N ASP A 136 -4.79 19.16 -2.36
CA ASP A 136 -4.23 20.49 -2.66
C ASP A 136 -4.75 21.07 -3.97
N CYS A 137 -5.22 20.22 -4.89
CA CYS A 137 -5.85 20.63 -6.15
C CYS A 137 -7.02 19.72 -6.55
N SER A 138 -8.08 20.28 -7.13
CA SER A 138 -9.24 19.50 -7.59
C SER A 138 -9.04 18.84 -8.97
N GLU A 139 -8.07 19.35 -9.73
CA GLU A 139 -7.71 18.93 -11.08
C GLU A 139 -6.20 19.07 -11.28
N MET A 140 -5.61 18.14 -12.02
CA MET A 140 -4.20 18.16 -12.39
C MET A 140 -4.00 17.48 -13.75
N ASP A 141 -2.96 17.86 -14.48
CA ASP A 141 -2.54 17.12 -15.65
C ASP A 141 -1.73 15.87 -15.26
N GLY A 142 -1.62 14.93 -16.21
CA GLY A 142 -0.94 13.66 -15.98
C GLY A 142 0.55 13.82 -15.70
N LYS A 143 1.21 14.80 -16.32
CA LYS A 143 2.65 15.03 -16.11
C LYS A 143 2.91 15.53 -14.68
N ALA A 144 2.15 16.50 -14.21
CA ALA A 144 2.22 17.00 -12.84
C ALA A 144 1.98 15.88 -11.81
N MET A 145 1.06 14.95 -12.08
CA MET A 145 0.83 13.78 -11.23
C MET A 145 2.06 12.85 -11.15
N LEU A 146 2.67 12.54 -12.31
CA LEU A 146 3.85 11.68 -12.37
C LEU A 146 5.05 12.32 -11.66
N GLU A 147 5.25 13.63 -11.85
CA GLU A 147 6.30 14.41 -11.20
C GLU A 147 6.09 14.52 -9.68
N GLY A 148 4.86 14.80 -9.23
CA GLY A 148 4.54 14.92 -7.80
C GLY A 148 4.77 13.62 -7.03
N LEU A 149 4.49 12.47 -7.66
CA LEU A 149 4.70 11.15 -7.05
C LEU A 149 6.06 10.52 -7.41
N GLN A 150 6.86 11.13 -8.27
CA GLN A 150 8.11 10.54 -8.78
C GLN A 150 7.93 9.08 -9.25
N ILE A 151 6.79 8.82 -9.91
CA ILE A 151 6.36 7.48 -10.33
C ILE A 151 6.43 7.37 -11.85
N LYS A 152 6.83 6.20 -12.36
CA LYS A 152 6.82 5.94 -13.80
C LYS A 152 5.40 5.78 -14.34
N LYS A 153 5.15 6.28 -15.56
CA LYS A 153 3.87 6.14 -16.28
C LYS A 153 3.34 4.71 -16.30
N GLU A 154 4.21 3.73 -16.60
CA GLU A 154 3.86 2.30 -16.66
C GLU A 154 3.24 1.75 -15.35
N HIS A 155 3.58 2.36 -14.21
CA HIS A 155 3.07 1.99 -12.91
C HIS A 155 1.86 2.82 -12.46
N ALA A 156 1.79 4.09 -12.86
CA ALA A 156 0.70 4.99 -12.51
C ALA A 156 -0.58 4.69 -13.29
N VAL A 157 -0.46 4.40 -14.60
CA VAL A 157 -1.61 4.21 -15.51
C VAL A 157 -2.62 3.17 -14.99
N PRO A 158 -2.22 1.95 -14.56
CA PRO A 158 -3.18 0.98 -14.03
C PRO A 158 -3.90 1.47 -12.76
N GLN A 159 -3.22 2.24 -11.91
CA GLN A 159 -3.78 2.76 -10.66
C GLN A 159 -4.83 3.83 -10.94
N VAL A 160 -4.49 4.78 -11.82
CA VAL A 160 -5.41 5.84 -12.26
C VAL A 160 -6.60 5.25 -13.00
N ALA A 161 -6.38 4.32 -13.93
CA ALA A 161 -7.46 3.66 -14.68
C ALA A 161 -8.44 2.95 -13.72
N SER A 162 -7.93 2.29 -12.68
CA SER A 162 -8.77 1.68 -11.66
C SER A 162 -9.60 2.71 -10.87
N LEU A 163 -9.03 3.88 -10.54
CA LEU A 163 -9.72 4.95 -9.82
C LEU A 163 -10.78 5.65 -10.70
N VAL A 164 -10.51 5.81 -11.99
CA VAL A 164 -11.47 6.32 -12.98
C VAL A 164 -12.62 5.33 -13.17
N LYS A 165 -12.33 4.03 -13.30
CA LYS A 165 -13.35 2.97 -13.37
C LYS A 165 -14.22 2.90 -12.12
N ALA A 166 -13.65 3.22 -10.96
CA ALA A 166 -14.39 3.33 -9.69
C ALA A 166 -15.20 4.63 -9.58
N GLU A 167 -15.20 5.49 -10.59
CA GLU A 167 -15.86 6.81 -10.62
C GLU A 167 -15.33 7.78 -9.54
N LEU A 168 -14.16 7.53 -8.94
CA LEU A 168 -13.54 8.45 -7.97
C LEU A 168 -12.79 9.60 -8.67
N LEU A 169 -12.16 9.30 -9.80
CA LEU A 169 -11.51 10.28 -10.68
C LEU A 169 -12.25 10.35 -12.02
N GLN A 170 -12.13 11.48 -12.71
CA GLN A 170 -12.68 11.70 -14.05
C GLN A 170 -11.58 12.20 -14.98
N VAL A 171 -11.61 11.72 -16.22
CA VAL A 171 -10.80 12.30 -17.30
C VAL A 171 -11.61 13.44 -17.90
N LYS A 172 -11.06 14.66 -17.86
CA LYS A 172 -11.67 15.84 -18.49
C LYS A 172 -11.24 15.97 -19.94
N GLU A 173 -9.95 15.74 -20.18
CA GLU A 173 -9.31 15.84 -21.49
C GLU A 173 -8.30 14.69 -21.61
N GLY A 174 -8.11 14.17 -22.82
CA GLY A 174 -7.14 13.11 -23.10
C GLY A 174 -7.59 11.69 -22.73
N ASP A 175 -6.62 10.81 -22.50
CA ASP A 175 -6.80 9.38 -22.21
C ASP A 175 -5.85 8.96 -21.08
N VAL A 176 -6.35 8.21 -20.09
CA VAL A 176 -5.53 7.66 -19.00
C VAL A 176 -4.36 6.83 -19.52
N ALA A 177 -4.50 6.15 -20.66
CA ALA A 177 -3.40 5.43 -21.29
C ALA A 177 -2.22 6.37 -21.62
N ASN A 178 -2.52 7.64 -21.89
CA ASN A 178 -1.58 8.70 -22.21
C ASN A 178 -1.50 9.73 -21.08
N LEU A 179 -1.08 9.28 -19.90
CA LEU A 179 -0.80 10.13 -18.73
C LEU A 179 0.37 11.09 -19.02
N ASP A 180 0.05 12.26 -19.59
CA ASP A 180 0.95 13.34 -19.97
C ASP A 180 0.28 14.71 -19.73
N GLU A 181 0.91 15.78 -20.22
CA GLU A 181 0.44 17.18 -20.06
C GLU A 181 -0.87 17.50 -20.80
N THR A 182 -1.30 16.65 -21.74
CA THR A 182 -2.58 16.81 -22.46
C THR A 182 -3.74 16.08 -21.77
N THR A 183 -3.43 15.16 -20.86
CA THR A 183 -4.44 14.40 -20.13
C THR A 183 -4.75 15.07 -18.80
N LYS A 184 -5.96 15.58 -18.66
CA LYS A 184 -6.43 16.24 -17.43
C LYS A 184 -7.31 15.32 -16.61
N ILE A 185 -6.92 15.14 -15.34
CA ILE A 185 -7.61 14.28 -14.39
C ILE A 185 -8.16 15.14 -13.25
N ALA A 186 -9.43 14.96 -12.93
CA ALA A 186 -10.11 15.69 -11.87
C ALA A 186 -10.76 14.74 -10.86
N LEU A 187 -10.87 15.19 -9.61
CA LEU A 187 -11.64 14.50 -8.58
C LEU A 187 -13.14 14.54 -8.90
N ASN A 188 -13.83 13.39 -8.82
CA ASN A 188 -15.27 13.34 -9.06
C ASN A 188 -16.09 13.80 -7.84
N LEU A 189 -16.23 15.10 -7.62
CA LEU A 189 -17.01 15.64 -6.49
C LEU A 189 -18.49 15.19 -6.47
N LYS A 190 -19.02 14.69 -7.60
CA LYS A 190 -20.38 14.13 -7.72
C LYS A 190 -20.44 12.63 -7.44
N PHE A 191 -19.39 12.04 -6.89
CA PHE A 191 -19.31 10.61 -6.60
C PHE A 191 -20.50 10.14 -5.73
N THR A 192 -21.17 9.09 -6.21
CA THR A 192 -22.21 8.38 -5.45
C THR A 192 -22.01 6.88 -5.61
N ASN A 193 -21.92 6.16 -4.49
CA ASN A 193 -21.73 4.72 -4.54
C ASN A 193 -23.04 4.02 -4.90
N LYS A 194 -23.08 3.38 -6.07
CA LYS A 194 -24.26 2.63 -6.56
C LYS A 194 -24.68 1.46 -5.65
N LYS A 195 -23.74 0.90 -4.85
CA LYS A 195 -24.01 -0.19 -3.90
C LYS A 195 -24.55 0.29 -2.54
N MET A 196 -24.50 1.59 -2.26
CA MET A 196 -25.07 2.19 -1.04
C MET A 196 -26.36 2.97 -1.31
N LYS A 197 -27.06 2.62 -2.40
CA LYS A 197 -28.47 2.99 -2.61
C LYS A 197 -29.37 1.92 -2.00
#